data_AF-A0AAX2ELR3-F1
#
_entry.id   AF-A0AAX2ELR3-F1
#
_cell.length_a   1.000
_cell.length_b   1.000
_cell.length_c   1.000
_cell.angle_alpha   90.00
_cell.angle_beta   90.00
_cell.angle_gamma   90.00
#
_symmetry.space_group_name_H-M   'P 1'
#
loop_
_entity.id
_entity.type
_entity.pdbx_description
1 polymer ?
#
loop_
_entity_poly.entity_id
_entity_poly.type
_entity_poly.pdbx_seq_one_letter_code
_entity_poly.pdbx_strand_id
1 'polypeptide(L)' 'MQTNKRDSDEMAKAIGYVVMELARTGCAITEDTINARLDSVLHKNASVANESVELPKPLRFNESLCG' A
#
# COMPACT_ATOMS: atom_id res chain seq x y z
N MET A 1 21.06 -13.38 15.40
CA MET A 1 20.07 -13.25 14.31
C MET A 1 20.56 -12.18 13.36
N GLN A 2 21.01 -12.56 12.17
CA GLN A 2 21.43 -11.62 11.15
C GLN A 2 20.15 -11.19 10.43
N THR A 3 19.60 -10.03 10.78
CA THR A 3 18.49 -9.44 10.03
C THR A 3 19.01 -9.19 8.61
N ASN A 4 18.41 -9.82 7.61
CA ASN A 4 18.84 -9.63 6.23
C ASN A 4 18.65 -8.15 5.90
N LYS A 5 19.72 -7.48 5.43
CA LYS A 5 19.66 -6.06 5.03
C LYS A 5 18.52 -5.76 4.05
N ARG A 6 18.16 -6.74 3.21
CA ARG A 6 17.03 -6.63 2.26
C ARG A 6 15.69 -6.46 2.98
N ASP A 7 15.46 -7.21 4.06
CA ASP A 7 14.22 -7.16 4.84
C ASP A 7 14.08 -5.78 5.52
N SER A 8 15.20 -5.20 5.96
CA SER A 8 15.23 -3.85 6.54
C SER A 8 14.88 -2.76 5.52
N ASP A 9 15.41 -2.86 4.29
CA ASP A 9 15.13 -1.89 3.23
C ASP A 9 13.67 -1.98 2.76
N GLU A 10 13.11 -3.19 2.67
CA GLU A 10 11.70 -3.38 2.34
C GLU A 10 10.78 -2.85 3.44
N MET A 11 11.13 -3.06 4.72
CA MET A 11 10.40 -2.49 5.85
C MET A 11 10.42 -0.96 5.83
N ALA A 12 11.56 -0.35 5.54
CA ALA A 12 11.69 1.10 5.41
C ALA A 12 10.82 1.66 4.28
N LYS A 13 10.75 0.97 3.13
CA LYS A 13 9.86 1.34 2.02
C LYS A 13 8.38 1.24 2.41
N ALA A 14 7.99 0.18 3.11
CA ALA A 14 6.61 -0.01 3.57
C ALA A 14 6.18 1.11 4.53
N ILE A 15 7.05 1.45 5.50
CA ILE A 15 6.82 2.58 6.40
C ILE A 15 6.69 3.90 5.61
N GLY A 16 7.59 4.15 4.66
CA GLY A 16 7.54 5.35 3.82
C GLY A 16 6.23 5.49 3.03
N TYR A 17 5.72 4.37 2.48
CA TYR A 17 4.43 4.36 1.79
C TYR A 17 3.27 4.69 2.72
N VAL A 18 3.22 4.07 3.91
CA VAL A 18 2.18 4.31 4.92
C VAL A 18 2.17 5.77 5.36
N VAL A 19 3.34 6.34 5.67
CA VAL A 19 3.46 7.74 6.07
C VAL A 19 2.94 8.68 4.97
N MET A 20 3.30 8.42 3.71
CA MET A 20 2.83 9.21 2.57
C MET A 20 1.31 9.08 2.35
N GLU A 21 0.75 7.89 2.53
CA GLU A 21 -0.71 7.67 2.48
C GLU A 21 -1.43 8.47 3.56
N LEU A 22 -0.99 8.38 4.82
CA LEU A 22 -1.57 9.09 5.95
C LEU A 22 -1.49 10.61 5.79
N ALA A 23 -0.35 11.12 5.31
CA ALA A 23 -0.18 12.54 5.01
C ALA A 23 -1.17 13.02 3.93
N ARG A 24 -1.37 12.22 2.87
CA ARG A 24 -2.30 12.54 1.78
C ARG A 24 -3.76 12.59 2.25
N THR A 25 -4.14 11.75 3.21
CA THR A 25 -5.51 11.71 3.75
C THR A 25 -5.73 12.69 4.90
N GLY A 26 -4.69 13.42 5.33
CA GLY A 26 -4.75 14.29 6.51
C GLY A 26 -4.91 13.52 7.83
N CYS A 27 -4.55 12.23 7.84
CA CYS A 27 -4.55 11.43 9.06
C CYS A 27 -3.35 11.77 9.94
N ALA A 28 -3.52 11.61 11.26
CA ALA A 28 -2.42 11.79 12.21
C ALA A 28 -1.30 10.76 11.95
N ILE A 29 -0.06 11.24 11.86
CA ILE A 29 1.12 10.41 11.68
C ILE A 29 1.67 10.07 13.08
N THR A 30 1.03 9.10 13.73
CA THR A 30 1.46 8.55 15.01
C THR A 30 1.95 7.13 14.83
N GLU A 31 2.77 6.65 15.78
CA GLU A 31 3.26 5.27 15.79
C GLU A 31 2.10 4.26 15.72
N ASP A 32 1.05 4.45 16.53
CA ASP A 32 -0.15 3.58 16.53
C ASP A 32 -0.82 3.53 15.15
N THR A 33 -0.96 4.67 14.48
CA THR A 33 -1.63 4.75 13.16
C THR A 33 -0.78 4.10 12.08
N ILE A 34 0.55 4.25 12.15
CA ILE A 34 1.49 3.61 11.24
C ILE A 34 1.45 2.09 11.44
N ASN A 35 1.54 1.61 12.68
CA ASN A 35 1.52 0.18 13.00
C ASN A 35 0.21 -0.49 12.57
N ALA A 36 -0.94 0.13 12.86
CA ALA A 36 -2.24 -0.38 12.42
C ALA A 36 -2.35 -0.50 10.89
N ARG A 37 -1.74 0.44 10.16
CA ARG A 37 -1.74 0.41 8.68
C ARG A 37 -0.73 -0.59 8.13
N LEU A 38 0.45 -0.71 8.75
CA LEU A 38 1.45 -1.72 8.41
C LEU A 38 0.90 -3.14 8.59
N ASP A 39 0.21 -3.42 9.69
CA ASP A 39 -0.45 -4.70 9.92
C ASP A 39 -1.46 -5.00 8.81
N SER A 40 -2.24 -4.00 8.39
CA SER A 40 -3.17 -4.16 7.26
C SER A 40 -2.44 -4.46 5.94
N VAL A 41 -1.30 -3.82 5.66
CA VAL A 41 -0.51 -4.06 4.44
C VAL A 41 0.15 -5.43 4.46
N LEU A 42 0.73 -5.82 5.59
CA LEU A 42 1.38 -7.12 5.77
C LEU A 42 0.37 -8.27 5.70
N HIS A 43 -0.80 -8.11 6.32
CA HIS A 43 -1.87 -9.11 6.25
C HIS A 43 -2.65 -9.10 4.92
N LYS A 44 -2.77 -7.95 4.24
CA LYS A 44 -3.29 -7.92 2.86
C LYS A 44 -2.41 -8.73 1.92
N ASN A 45 -1.09 -8.67 2.05
CA ASN A 45 -0.21 -9.48 1.21
C ASN A 45 -0.37 -10.99 1.44
N ALA A 46 -0.77 -11.43 2.64
CA ALA A 46 -1.14 -12.81 2.91
C ALA A 46 -2.51 -13.21 2.33
N SER A 47 -3.46 -12.26 2.25
CA SER A 47 -4.79 -12.48 1.65
C SER A 47 -4.77 -12.40 0.11
N VAL A 48 -3.98 -11.49 -0.46
CA VAL A 48 -3.88 -11.26 -1.92
C VAL A 48 -3.06 -12.35 -2.60
N ALA A 49 -2.19 -13.06 -1.88
CA ALA A 49 -1.56 -14.28 -2.39
C ALA A 49 -2.58 -15.41 -2.70
N ASN A 50 -3.80 -15.33 -2.17
CA ASN A 50 -4.88 -16.30 -2.40
C ASN A 50 -5.96 -15.82 -3.39
N GLU A 51 -5.92 -14.56 -3.83
CA GLU A 51 -6.86 -14.05 -4.83
C GLU A 51 -6.06 -13.55 -6.03
N SER A 52 -6.09 -14.35 -7.09
CA SER A 52 -5.61 -14.01 -8.43
C SER A 52 -5.87 -12.54 -8.74
N VAL A 53 -4.79 -11.80 -8.96
CA VAL A 53 -4.80 -10.41 -9.42
C VAL A 53 -5.63 -10.34 -10.70
N GLU A 54 -6.92 -10.01 -10.60
CA GLU A 54 -7.67 -9.51 -11.74
C GLU A 54 -7.01 -8.18 -12.12
N LEU A 55 -6.27 -8.21 -13.23
CA LEU A 55 -5.68 -7.03 -13.84
C LEU A 55 -6.76 -5.93 -13.94
N PRO A 56 -6.45 -4.68 -13.56
CA PRO A 56 -7.38 -3.57 -13.76
C PRO A 56 -7.77 -3.52 -15.23
N LYS A 57 -9.07 -3.67 -15.52
CA LYS A 57 -9.58 -3.56 -16.89
C LYS A 57 -9.18 -2.19 -17.45
N PRO A 58 -8.63 -2.11 -18.68
CA PRO A 58 -8.23 -0.85 -19.25
C PRO A 58 -9.43 0.11 -19.36
N LEU A 59 -9.29 1.29 -18.76
CA LEU A 59 -10.24 2.40 -18.89
C LEU A 59 -10.35 2.79 -20.36
N ARG A 60 -11.55 2.66 -20.94
CA ARG A 60 -11.87 3.24 -22.24
C ARG A 60 -12.57 4.57 -22.02
N PHE A 61 -11.95 5.65 -22.48
CA PHE A 61 -12.61 6.95 -22.54
C PHE A 61 -13.61 6.93 -23.71
N ASN A 62 -14.89 7.18 -23.40
CA ASN A 62 -15.90 7.43 -24.43
C ASN A 62 -15.74 8.88 -24.90
N GLU A 63 -15.35 9.07 -26.16
CA GLU A 63 -15.18 10.39 -26.78
C GLU A 63 -16.51 11.16 -26.98
N SER A 64 -17.64 10.60 -26.54
CA SER A 64 -18.98 11.21 -26.62
C SER A 64 -19.25 12.34 -25.62
N LEU A 65 -18.25 12.71 -24.79
CA LEU A 65 -18.37 13.79 -23.81
C LEU A 65 -17.73 15.11 -24.26
N CYS A 66 -17.19 15.19 -25.48
CA CYS A 66 -16.87 16.46 -26.11
C CYS A 66 -18.10 16.91 -26.92
N GLY A 67 -18.88 17.83 -26.35
CA GLY A 67 -19.99 18.50 -27.02
C GLY A 67 -19.55 19.42 -28.15
#